data_AF-A0A6B2SDS1-F1
#
_entry.id   AF-A0A6B2SDS1-F1
#
_cell.length_a   1.000
_cell.length_b   1.000
_cell.length_c   1.000
_cell.angle_alpha   90.00
_cell.angle_beta   90.00
_cell.angle_gamma   90.00
#
_symmetry.space_group_name_H-M   'P 1'
#
loop_
_entity.id
_entity.type
_entity.pdbx_description
1 polymer ?
#
loop_
_entity_poly.entity_id
_entity_poly.type
_entity_poly.pdbx_seq_one_letter_code
_entity_poly.pdbx_strand_id
1 'polypeptide(L)'
;SPYLRGDVRAGTVHDDDAPQPPTLAPAEGVAFTVHGPSGQPLPRSIAGTVRVLLPDGREIPTEDCGYVAADGRVRLLGPRDGRWIRTRSLIDASAVARVARTHPWVREAEVRMEQARTATAVLTVTGPSTGAPSARDIRAHLRTWLHGGDLPGRIRVTVSDPDTSTDPSTDADSEEG
;
A
#
# COMPACT_ATOMS: atom_id res chain seq x y z
N SER A 1 6.35 10.06 4.97
CA SER A 1 5.32 10.17 6.03
C SER A 1 5.78 9.53 7.33
N PRO A 2 5.42 10.07 8.51
CA PRO A 2 5.75 9.43 9.78
C PRO A 2 5.08 8.06 9.89
N TYR A 3 5.79 7.08 10.43
CA TYR A 3 5.28 5.75 10.70
C TYR A 3 5.05 5.59 12.21
N LEU A 4 3.79 5.52 12.59
CA LEU A 4 3.36 5.47 13.99
C LEU A 4 2.85 4.08 14.37
N ARG A 5 3.08 3.67 15.62
CA ARG A 5 2.45 2.51 16.25
C ARG A 5 2.02 2.87 17.66
N GLY A 6 0.69 3.02 17.84
CA GLY A 6 0.15 3.75 18.98
C GLY A 6 0.73 5.16 19.02
N ASP A 7 1.21 5.57 20.20
CA ASP A 7 1.85 6.87 20.41
C ASP A 7 3.35 6.89 20.05
N VAL A 8 3.89 5.78 19.56
CA VAL A 8 5.31 5.66 19.24
C VAL A 8 5.57 6.00 17.78
N ARG A 9 6.45 6.99 17.55
CA ARG A 9 7.04 7.24 16.24
C ARG A 9 8.15 6.23 15.97
N ALA A 10 7.81 5.14 15.29
CA ALA A 10 8.75 4.06 14.99
C ALA A 10 9.68 4.39 13.80
N GLY A 11 9.27 5.27 12.89
CA GLY A 11 10.12 5.65 11.76
C GLY A 11 9.51 6.63 10.78
N THR A 12 10.08 6.67 9.58
CA THR A 12 9.60 7.46 8.45
C THR A 12 9.51 6.57 7.21
N VAL A 13 8.33 6.55 6.58
CA VAL A 13 8.11 5.91 5.28
C VAL A 13 8.48 6.88 4.17
N HIS A 14 9.26 6.39 3.22
CA HIS A 14 9.67 7.04 2.00
C HIS A 14 9.11 6.23 0.82
N ASP A 15 8.24 6.85 0.02
CA ASP A 15 7.59 6.22 -1.14
C ASP A 15 8.17 6.86 -2.41
N ASP A 16 9.50 6.77 -2.53
CA ASP A 16 10.25 7.63 -3.45
C ASP A 16 10.40 7.02 -4.86
N ASP A 17 10.08 5.74 -5.06
CA ASP A 17 10.42 5.05 -6.31
C ASP A 17 9.50 3.85 -6.65
N ALA A 18 8.24 4.11 -6.98
CA ALA A 18 7.37 3.06 -7.52
C ALA A 18 7.94 2.54 -8.87
N PRO A 19 8.02 1.22 -9.11
CA PRO A 19 7.26 0.16 -8.43
C PRO A 19 7.99 -0.51 -7.26
N GLN A 20 9.11 0.02 -6.80
CA GLN A 20 9.80 -0.52 -5.64
C GLN A 20 8.98 -0.34 -4.36
N PRO A 21 9.06 -1.28 -3.41
CA PRO A 21 8.44 -1.12 -2.10
C PRO A 21 8.96 0.14 -1.39
N PRO A 22 8.07 0.92 -0.73
CA PRO A 22 8.45 2.01 0.14
C PRO A 22 9.50 1.57 1.14
N THR A 23 10.41 2.47 1.43
CA THR A 23 11.44 2.24 2.44
C THR A 23 10.99 2.83 3.76
N LEU A 24 11.19 2.09 4.85
CA LEU A 24 10.91 2.55 6.20
C LEU A 24 12.25 2.67 6.94
N ALA A 25 12.62 3.92 7.22
CA ALA A 25 13.80 4.27 7.99
C ALA A 25 13.43 4.35 9.49
N PRO A 26 14.21 3.73 10.39
CA PRO A 26 13.94 3.76 11.82
C PRO A 26 14.07 5.17 12.41
N ALA A 27 13.27 5.46 13.42
CA ALA A 27 13.49 6.60 14.29
C ALA A 27 14.72 6.37 15.19
N GLU A 28 15.21 7.42 15.84
CA GLU A 28 16.35 7.32 16.75
C GLU A 28 16.09 6.32 17.88
N GLY A 29 17.05 5.43 18.12
CA GLY A 29 16.97 4.37 19.14
C GLY A 29 16.00 3.22 18.81
N VAL A 30 15.22 3.32 17.73
CA VAL A 30 14.32 2.27 17.27
C VAL A 30 15.03 1.37 16.28
N ALA A 31 14.74 0.07 16.32
CA ALA A 31 15.13 -0.88 15.29
C ALA A 31 13.91 -1.63 14.74
N PHE A 32 14.07 -2.23 13.55
CA PHE A 32 13.07 -3.12 13.01
C PHE A 32 13.62 -4.54 12.92
N THR A 33 12.78 -5.49 13.30
CA THR A 33 13.01 -6.92 13.11
C THR A 33 11.90 -7.50 12.25
N VAL A 34 12.17 -8.65 11.63
CA VAL A 34 11.21 -9.33 10.77
C VAL A 34 11.08 -10.75 11.28
N HIS A 35 9.85 -11.22 11.47
CA HIS A 35 9.57 -12.50 12.11
C HIS A 35 8.79 -13.42 11.18
N GLY A 36 9.10 -14.71 11.24
CA GLY A 36 8.38 -15.74 10.51
C GLY A 36 7.07 -16.16 11.20
N PRO A 37 6.32 -17.09 10.59
CA PRO A 37 5.07 -17.60 11.18
C PRO A 37 5.24 -18.24 12.56
N SER A 38 6.43 -18.77 12.86
CA SER A 38 6.78 -19.33 14.18
C SER A 38 7.07 -18.26 15.25
N GLY A 39 7.02 -16.97 14.90
CA GLY A 39 7.37 -15.87 15.77
C GLY A 39 8.88 -15.66 15.94
N GLN A 40 9.72 -16.47 15.30
CA GLN A 40 11.17 -16.34 15.37
C GLN A 40 11.68 -15.24 14.43
N PRO A 41 12.75 -14.49 14.83
CA PRO A 41 13.36 -13.50 13.97
C PRO A 41 13.97 -14.18 12.75
N LEU A 42 13.77 -13.57 11.58
CA LEU A 42 14.30 -14.00 10.30
C LEU A 42 15.58 -13.23 9.97
N PRO A 43 16.49 -13.83 9.18
CA PRO A 43 17.64 -13.11 8.63
C PRO A 43 17.22 -11.90 7.79
N ARG A 44 18.16 -10.96 7.63
CA ARG A 44 17.98 -9.84 6.69
C ARG A 44 17.65 -10.34 5.28
N SER A 45 16.91 -9.53 4.54
CA SER A 45 16.42 -9.81 3.19
C SER A 45 15.43 -10.96 3.07
N ILE A 46 15.00 -11.57 4.18
CA ILE A 46 13.90 -12.54 4.18
C ILE A 46 12.61 -11.82 4.61
N ALA A 47 11.56 -12.01 3.82
CA ALA A 47 10.27 -11.39 4.08
C ALA A 47 9.52 -12.08 5.22
N GLY A 48 8.86 -11.29 6.06
CA GLY A 48 8.02 -11.74 7.16
C GLY A 48 7.23 -10.58 7.77
N THR A 49 6.72 -10.78 8.98
CA THR A 49 6.00 -9.73 9.72
C THR A 49 6.99 -8.77 10.37
N VAL A 50 6.86 -7.48 10.08
CA VAL A 50 7.70 -6.42 10.65
C VAL A 50 7.30 -6.19 12.10
N ARG A 51 8.29 -6.02 12.97
CA ARG A 51 8.13 -5.59 14.36
C ARG A 51 9.03 -4.40 14.65
N VAL A 52 8.58 -3.56 15.57
CA VAL A 52 9.36 -2.44 16.10
C VAL A 52 10.04 -2.92 17.38
N LEU A 53 11.35 -2.78 17.46
CA LEU A 53 12.11 -2.97 18.68
C LEU A 53 12.46 -1.60 19.26
N LEU A 54 11.99 -1.33 20.47
CA LEU A 54 12.24 -0.07 21.18
C LEU A 54 13.58 -0.09 21.93
N PRO A 55 14.14 1.07 22.31
CA PRO A 55 15.38 1.15 23.06
C PRO A 55 15.36 0.40 24.40
N ASP A 56 14.18 0.25 24.99
CA ASP A 56 13.96 -0.46 26.26
C ASP A 56 13.82 -1.99 26.08
N GLY A 57 13.97 -2.49 24.84
CA GLY A 57 13.88 -3.90 24.50
C GLY A 57 12.47 -4.42 24.26
N ARG A 58 11.43 -3.60 24.39
CA ARG A 58 10.05 -4.02 24.05
C ARG A 58 9.86 -4.14 22.55
N GLU A 59 9.10 -5.14 22.14
CA GLU A 59 8.66 -5.32 20.76
C GLU A 59 7.19 -4.91 20.57
N ILE A 60 6.91 -4.15 19.51
CA ILE A 60 5.55 -3.79 19.09
C ILE A 60 5.25 -4.44 17.74
N PRO A 61 4.18 -5.25 17.62
CA PRO A 61 3.77 -5.81 16.33
C PRO A 61 3.23 -4.71 15.43
N THR A 62 3.54 -4.79 14.12
CA THR A 62 3.09 -3.76 13.17
C THR A 62 1.93 -4.20 12.29
N GLU A 63 1.65 -5.49 12.20
CA GLU A 63 0.79 -6.12 11.18
C GLU A 63 1.16 -5.79 9.72
N ASP A 64 2.37 -5.28 9.47
CA ASP A 64 2.91 -5.09 8.13
C ASP A 64 3.87 -6.22 7.76
N CYS A 65 3.91 -6.55 6.48
CA CYS A 65 4.85 -7.47 5.86
C CYS A 65 6.02 -6.70 5.22
N GLY A 66 7.24 -7.17 5.42
CA GLY A 66 8.43 -6.54 4.87
C GLY A 66 9.69 -7.37 5.08
N TYR A 67 10.83 -6.84 4.65
CA TYR A 67 12.15 -7.37 4.98
C TYR A 67 13.11 -6.24 5.34
N VAL A 68 14.09 -6.51 6.21
CA VAL A 68 15.19 -5.58 6.49
C VAL A 68 16.25 -5.74 5.40
N ALA A 69 16.50 -4.69 4.63
CA ALA A 69 17.53 -4.70 3.59
C ALA A 69 18.94 -4.56 4.19
N ALA A 70 19.96 -4.71 3.35
CA ALA A 70 21.37 -4.61 3.78
C ALA A 70 21.71 -3.24 4.38
N ASP A 71 21.03 -2.18 3.92
CA ASP A 71 21.16 -0.80 4.42
C ASP A 71 20.48 -0.58 5.78
N GLY A 72 19.87 -1.61 6.38
CA GLY A 72 19.18 -1.54 7.65
C GLY A 72 17.77 -0.95 7.59
N ARG A 73 17.31 -0.50 6.41
CA ARG A 73 15.94 -0.02 6.20
C ARG A 73 15.00 -1.17 5.89
N VAL A 74 13.74 -1.04 6.27
CA VAL A 74 12.71 -2.01 5.90
C VAL A 74 12.19 -1.70 4.51
N ARG A 75 11.95 -2.72 3.70
CA ARG A 75 11.15 -2.63 2.46
C ARG A 75 9.74 -3.12 2.76
N LEU A 76 8.77 -2.21 2.74
CA LEU A 76 7.37 -2.47 3.10
C LEU A 76 6.63 -3.12 1.94
N LEU A 77 6.36 -4.41 2.06
CA LEU A 77 5.69 -5.18 1.02
C LEU A 77 4.18 -4.96 1.03
N GLY A 78 3.61 -4.60 2.19
CA GLY A 78 2.18 -4.30 2.36
C GLY A 78 1.67 -4.79 3.71
N PRO A 79 0.38 -4.65 4.01
CA PRO A 79 -0.21 -5.23 5.22
C PRO A 79 -0.05 -6.75 5.22
N ARG A 80 0.11 -7.35 6.39
CA ARG A 80 0.21 -8.81 6.56
C ARG A 80 -1.05 -9.50 6.04
N ASP A 81 -2.20 -8.97 6.44
CA ASP A 81 -3.50 -9.44 5.99
C ASP A 81 -3.88 -8.78 4.66
N GLY A 82 -4.39 -9.58 3.73
CA GLY A 82 -4.82 -9.09 2.42
C GLY A 82 -3.72 -8.86 1.39
N ARG A 83 -2.43 -8.97 1.75
CA ARG A 83 -1.32 -8.90 0.77
C ARG A 83 -1.42 -9.98 -0.29
N TRP A 84 -1.68 -11.22 0.10
CA TRP A 84 -1.76 -12.35 -0.82
C TRP A 84 -3.21 -12.71 -1.11
N ILE A 85 -3.62 -12.61 -2.38
CA ILE A 85 -4.93 -13.04 -2.85
C ILE A 85 -4.77 -14.35 -3.62
N ARG A 86 -5.36 -15.43 -3.08
CA ARG A 86 -5.37 -16.74 -3.74
C ARG A 86 -6.53 -16.84 -4.71
N THR A 87 -6.21 -16.97 -5.99
CA THR A 87 -7.13 -17.37 -7.07
C THR A 87 -6.59 -18.67 -7.70
N ARG A 88 -6.67 -18.83 -9.03
CA ARG A 88 -5.87 -19.84 -9.75
C ARG A 88 -4.36 -19.66 -9.52
N SER A 89 -3.92 -18.41 -9.34
CA SER A 89 -2.55 -18.02 -9.00
C SER A 89 -2.50 -17.39 -7.61
N LEU A 90 -1.31 -17.06 -7.11
CA LEU A 90 -1.13 -16.28 -5.89
C LEU A 90 -0.71 -14.86 -6.29
N ILE A 91 -1.53 -13.86 -5.96
CA ILE A 91 -1.32 -12.47 -6.39
C ILE A 91 -0.88 -11.63 -5.19
N ASP A 92 0.21 -10.88 -5.33
CA ASP A 92 0.59 -9.84 -4.37
C ASP A 92 -0.21 -8.56 -4.66
N ALA A 93 -1.29 -8.35 -3.89
CA ALA A 93 -2.21 -7.22 -4.03
C ALA A 93 -1.49 -5.87 -3.91
N SER A 94 -0.52 -5.78 -2.99
CA SER A 94 0.23 -4.56 -2.75
C SER A 94 1.21 -4.26 -3.88
N ALA A 95 1.85 -5.27 -4.47
CA ALA A 95 2.68 -5.10 -5.66
C ALA A 95 1.83 -4.63 -6.86
N VAL A 96 0.69 -5.27 -7.12
CA VAL A 96 -0.21 -4.89 -8.22
C VAL A 96 -0.71 -3.46 -8.07
N ALA A 97 -1.18 -3.07 -6.87
CA ALA A 97 -1.64 -1.71 -6.60
C ALA A 97 -0.52 -0.68 -6.78
N ARG A 98 0.70 -0.99 -6.32
CA ARG A 98 1.86 -0.11 -6.47
C ARG A 98 2.25 0.08 -7.93
N VAL A 99 2.31 -1.00 -8.71
CA VAL A 99 2.56 -0.92 -10.16
C VAL A 99 1.45 -0.13 -10.85
N ALA A 100 0.18 -0.33 -10.50
CA ALA A 100 -0.92 0.43 -11.07
C ALA A 100 -0.77 1.94 -10.87
N ARG A 101 -0.31 2.39 -9.68
CA ARG A 101 -0.05 3.80 -9.37
C ARG A 101 1.09 4.44 -10.17
N THR A 102 1.93 3.66 -10.83
CA THR A 102 2.94 4.22 -11.77
C THR A 102 2.33 4.70 -13.08
N HIS A 103 1.06 4.35 -13.36
CA HIS A 103 0.35 4.86 -14.52
C HIS A 103 -0.04 6.34 -14.28
N PRO A 104 0.29 7.28 -15.19
CA PRO A 104 0.13 8.72 -14.94
C PRO A 104 -1.28 9.19 -14.56
N TRP A 105 -2.30 8.47 -15.02
CA TRP A 105 -3.69 8.79 -14.71
C TRP A 105 -4.17 8.27 -13.34
N VAL A 106 -3.51 7.24 -12.78
CA VAL A 106 -4.00 6.54 -11.58
C VAL A 106 -3.54 7.28 -10.32
N ARG A 107 -4.49 7.78 -9.53
CA ARG A 107 -4.23 8.38 -8.20
C ARG A 107 -4.29 7.34 -7.09
N GLU A 108 -5.30 6.48 -7.15
CA GLU A 108 -5.52 5.43 -6.16
C GLU A 108 -5.64 4.08 -6.85
N ALA A 109 -5.16 3.04 -6.19
CA ALA A 109 -5.28 1.69 -6.67
C ALA A 109 -5.42 0.72 -5.50
N GLU A 110 -6.39 -0.18 -5.62
CA GLU A 110 -6.66 -1.21 -4.63
C GLU A 110 -7.00 -2.53 -5.31
N VAL A 111 -6.49 -3.64 -4.76
CA VAL A 111 -6.85 -4.97 -5.22
C VAL A 111 -7.62 -5.68 -4.12
N ARG A 112 -8.83 -6.14 -4.43
CA ARG A 112 -9.66 -6.93 -3.52
C ARG A 112 -10.06 -8.25 -4.15
N MET A 113 -10.31 -9.24 -3.30
CA MET A 113 -10.95 -10.48 -3.73
C MET A 113 -12.47 -10.26 -3.74
N GLU A 114 -13.10 -10.54 -4.86
CA GLU A 114 -14.56 -10.56 -4.95
C GLU A 114 -15.06 -11.99 -5.12
N GLN A 115 -16.05 -12.33 -4.29
CA GLN A 115 -16.69 -13.63 -4.29
C GLN A 115 -18.01 -13.50 -5.07
N ALA A 116 -17.98 -13.96 -6.33
CA ALA A 116 -19.18 -14.16 -7.13
C ALA A 116 -19.36 -15.68 -7.35
N ARG A 117 -19.67 -16.12 -8.57
CA ARG A 117 -19.65 -17.55 -8.91
C ARG A 117 -18.25 -18.18 -8.79
N THR A 118 -17.20 -17.38 -8.95
CA THR A 118 -15.80 -17.77 -8.72
C THR A 118 -15.05 -16.62 -8.03
N ALA A 119 -14.12 -16.95 -7.14
CA ALA A 119 -13.28 -15.95 -6.47
C ALA A 119 -12.34 -15.30 -7.49
N THR A 120 -12.44 -13.97 -7.64
CA THR A 120 -11.66 -13.21 -8.61
C THR A 120 -10.97 -12.03 -7.93
N ALA A 121 -9.68 -11.86 -8.20
CA ALA A 121 -8.97 -10.64 -7.84
C ALA A 121 -9.40 -9.50 -8.77
N VAL A 122 -9.88 -8.42 -8.18
CA VAL A 122 -10.32 -7.21 -8.89
C VAL A 122 -9.41 -6.07 -8.48
N LEU A 123 -8.75 -5.46 -9.47
CA LEU A 123 -8.08 -4.17 -9.31
C LEU A 123 -9.08 -3.05 -9.60
N THR A 124 -9.26 -2.14 -8.66
CA THR A 124 -9.94 -0.86 -8.87
C THR A 124 -8.87 0.22 -8.93
N VAL A 125 -8.90 1.05 -9.99
CA VAL A 125 -8.05 2.23 -10.12
C VAL A 125 -8.91 3.48 -10.22
N THR A 126 -8.56 4.50 -9.44
CA THR A 126 -9.26 5.78 -9.41
C THR A 126 -8.35 6.90 -9.91
N GLY A 127 -8.88 7.78 -10.75
CA GLY A 127 -8.17 8.91 -11.34
C GLY A 127 -9.11 10.06 -11.69
N PRO A 128 -8.58 11.14 -12.29
CA PRO A 128 -9.38 12.31 -12.67
C PRO A 128 -10.44 11.96 -13.73
N SER A 129 -11.54 12.71 -13.76
CA SER A 129 -12.65 12.49 -14.70
C SER A 129 -12.27 12.62 -16.19
N THR A 130 -11.24 13.39 -16.51
CA THR A 130 -10.74 13.55 -17.87
C THR A 130 -9.69 12.51 -18.23
N GLY A 131 -9.76 11.99 -19.46
CA GLY A 131 -8.73 11.11 -20.00
C GLY A 131 -8.66 9.71 -19.37
N ALA A 132 -9.79 9.19 -18.86
CA ALA A 132 -9.84 7.88 -18.23
C ALA A 132 -9.35 6.77 -19.18
N PRO A 133 -8.33 5.97 -18.80
CA PRO A 133 -7.82 4.87 -19.60
C PRO A 133 -8.83 3.73 -19.63
N SER A 134 -8.76 2.88 -20.65
CA SER A 134 -9.54 1.66 -20.65
C SER A 134 -8.94 0.63 -19.69
N ALA A 135 -9.76 -0.33 -19.25
CA ALA A 135 -9.27 -1.50 -18.50
C ALA A 135 -8.20 -2.29 -19.28
N ARG A 136 -8.24 -2.24 -20.62
CA ARG A 136 -7.22 -2.86 -21.49
C ARG A 136 -5.89 -2.13 -21.39
N ASP A 137 -5.90 -0.80 -21.35
CA ASP A 137 -4.69 0.03 -21.25
C ASP A 137 -4.01 -0.16 -19.90
N ILE A 138 -4.78 -0.13 -18.80
CA ILE A 138 -4.26 -0.45 -17.47
C ILE A 138 -3.66 -1.86 -17.44
N ARG A 139 -4.32 -2.85 -18.06
CA ARG A 139 -3.76 -4.21 -18.15
C ARG A 139 -2.46 -4.27 -18.94
N ALA A 140 -2.36 -3.52 -20.04
CA ALA A 140 -1.14 -3.44 -20.84
C ALA A 140 0.00 -2.82 -20.02
N HIS A 141 -0.28 -1.75 -19.27
CA HIS A 141 0.67 -1.14 -18.34
C HIS A 141 1.15 -2.11 -17.27
N LEU A 142 0.25 -2.85 -16.61
CA LEU A 142 0.66 -3.84 -15.60
C LEU A 142 1.60 -4.92 -16.18
N ARG A 143 1.40 -5.31 -17.45
CA ARG A 143 2.21 -6.33 -18.12
C ARG A 143 3.64 -5.93 -18.38
N THR A 144 3.99 -4.64 -18.35
CA THR A 144 5.38 -4.22 -18.51
C THR A 144 6.22 -4.51 -17.26
N TRP A 145 5.57 -4.78 -16.12
CA TRP A 145 6.22 -4.98 -14.83
C TRP A 145 5.93 -6.34 -14.19
N LEU A 146 4.74 -6.90 -14.43
CA LEU A 146 4.24 -8.09 -13.74
C LEU A 146 4.12 -9.28 -14.69
N HIS A 147 4.36 -10.48 -14.16
CA HIS A 147 4.10 -11.71 -14.90
C HIS A 147 2.59 -11.92 -15.09
N GLY A 148 2.22 -12.62 -16.17
CA GLY A 148 0.81 -12.84 -16.51
C GLY A 148 -0.01 -13.54 -15.43
N GLY A 149 0.62 -14.34 -14.58
CA GLY A 149 0.00 -15.02 -13.43
C GLY A 149 -0.36 -14.08 -12.27
N ASP A 150 0.28 -12.92 -12.18
CA ASP A 150 0.12 -11.96 -11.09
C ASP A 150 -0.93 -10.89 -11.43
N LEU A 151 -1.42 -10.88 -12.67
CA LEU A 151 -2.40 -9.90 -13.11
C LEU A 151 -3.77 -10.17 -12.48
N PRO A 152 -4.50 -9.11 -12.06
CA PRO A 152 -5.86 -9.25 -11.57
C PRO A 152 -6.78 -9.81 -12.68
N GLY A 153 -7.78 -10.59 -12.28
CA GLY A 153 -8.74 -11.18 -13.21
C GLY A 153 -9.66 -10.13 -13.84
N ARG A 154 -10.01 -9.09 -13.07
CA ARG A 154 -10.83 -7.95 -13.52
C ARG A 154 -10.14 -6.63 -13.16
N ILE A 155 -10.36 -5.61 -13.99
CA ILE A 155 -9.92 -4.25 -13.74
C ILE A 155 -11.14 -3.35 -13.84
N ARG A 156 -11.33 -2.49 -12.83
CA ARG A 156 -12.38 -1.49 -12.74
C ARG A 156 -11.70 -0.13 -12.75
N VAL A 157 -12.16 0.76 -13.62
CA VAL A 157 -11.65 2.13 -13.74
C VAL A 157 -12.76 3.04 -13.22
N THR A 158 -12.44 3.81 -12.18
CA THR A 158 -13.36 4.73 -11.51
C THR A 158 -12.83 6.14 -11.62
N VAL A 159 -13.70 7.10 -11.85
CA VAL A 159 -13.33 8.52 -11.83
C VAL A 159 -13.63 9.08 -10.45
N SER A 160 -12.77 9.95 -9.94
CA SER A 160 -13.11 10.86 -8.85
C SER A 160 -13.21 12.27 -9.42
N ASP A 161 -14.30 12.96 -9.09
CA ASP A 161 -14.35 14.40 -9.26
C ASP A 161 -13.44 15.05 -8.20
N PRO A 162 -12.75 16.15 -8.52
CA PRO A 162 -12.06 16.92 -7.49
C PRO A 162 -13.09 17.32 -6.44
N ASP A 163 -12.79 17.09 -5.16
CA ASP A 163 -13.65 17.42 -4.03
C ASP A 163 -14.34 18.77 -4.25
N THR A 164 -15.65 18.76 -4.48
CA THR A 164 -16.50 19.89 -4.07
C THR A 164 -16.53 19.85 -2.55
N SER A 165 -15.44 20.29 -1.92
CA SER A 165 -15.50 20.82 -0.57
C SER A 165 -16.33 22.09 -0.66
N THR A 166 -17.64 21.94 -0.53
CA THR A 166 -18.52 23.02 -0.12
C THR A 166 -17.99 23.52 1.22
N ASP A 167 -17.28 24.64 1.21
CA ASP A 167 -17.25 25.55 2.35
C ASP A 167 -18.64 26.17 2.44
N PRO A 168 -19.49 25.83 3.43
CA PRO A 168 -20.45 26.80 3.89
C PRO A 168 -19.66 27.82 4.72
N SER A 169 -19.03 28.79 4.06
CA SER A 169 -18.65 30.04 4.75
C SER A 169 -19.93 30.60 5.33
N THR A 170 -20.03 30.40 6.64
CA THR A 170 -20.96 31.05 7.54
C THR A 170 -20.56 32.52 7.56
N ASP A 171 -21.18 33.32 6.72
CA ASP A 171 -21.31 34.75 6.97
C ASP A 171 -22.59 34.95 7.76
N ALA A 172 -22.48 34.67 9.05
CA ALA A 172 -23.20 35.44 10.05
C ALA A 172 -22.20 36.47 10.58
N ASP A 173 -22.37 37.75 10.24
CA ASP A 173 -22.61 38.75 11.27
C ASP A 173 -22.94 40.15 10.73
N SER A 174 -23.92 40.77 11.40
CA SER A 174 -24.08 42.22 11.64
C SER A 174 -24.38 43.12 10.41
N GLU A 175 -25.23 44.15 10.44
CA GLU A 175 -25.53 45.15 11.48
C GLU A 175 -26.97 45.69 11.33
N GLU A 176 -27.55 46.03 12.48
CA GLU A 176 -28.37 47.21 12.82
C GLU A 176 -29.40 47.81 11.84
N GLY A 177 -30.63 47.93 12.37
CA GLY A 177 -31.72 48.78 11.86
C GLY A 177 -33.02 48.55 12.61
#